data_AF-A0A7K3AP61-F1
#
_entry.id   AF-A0A7K3AP61-F1
#
_cell.length_a   1.000
_cell.length_b   1.000
_cell.length_c   1.000
_cell.angle_alpha   90.00
_cell.angle_beta   90.00
_cell.angle_gamma   90.00
#
_symmetry.space_group_name_H-M   'P 1'
#
loop_
_entity.id
_entity.type
_entity.pdbx_description
1 polymer ?
#
loop_
_entity_poly.entity_id
_entity_poly.type
_entity_poly.pdbx_seq_one_letter_code
_entity_poly.pdbx_strand_id
1 'polypeptide(L)'
;MSNAAQNTATATVTATKNSSTNAWLSLLLAGVFEIGYALAVGGSEGFTVLTWSLVAVVFFLLTLYALSLALRTIDVSIGYAVWAGIGAVGAAVLGPLFFDETLTVAKGVWLAVIIVGVIWLKLADRTKPAAEAVAPAPSAGRLADRADAVRA
;
A
#
# COMPACT_ATOMS: atom_id res chain seq x y z
N MET A 1 -38.67 -41.48 -6.99
CA MET A 1 -37.88 -40.84 -8.08
C MET A 1 -37.63 -39.36 -7.75
N SER A 2 -36.83 -39.05 -6.73
CA SER A 2 -36.52 -37.64 -6.38
C SER A 2 -35.14 -37.52 -5.72
N ASN A 3 -34.09 -37.89 -6.46
CA ASN A 3 -32.69 -37.65 -6.06
C ASN A 3 -31.89 -36.89 -7.12
N ALA A 4 -32.52 -36.51 -8.24
CA ALA A 4 -31.88 -35.73 -9.29
C ALA A 4 -31.91 -34.21 -9.03
N ALA A 5 -32.79 -33.72 -8.15
CA ALA A 5 -32.97 -32.29 -7.89
C ALA A 5 -32.09 -31.73 -6.75
N GLN A 6 -31.43 -32.59 -5.96
CA GLN A 6 -30.61 -32.17 -4.81
C GLN A 6 -29.12 -32.00 -5.15
N ASN A 7 -28.63 -32.55 -6.26
CA ASN A 7 -27.21 -32.45 -6.65
C ASN A 7 -26.87 -31.18 -7.44
N THR A 8 -27.85 -30.36 -7.82
CA THR A 8 -27.63 -29.12 -8.57
C THR A 8 -27.43 -27.89 -7.68
N ALA A 9 -27.70 -27.98 -6.38
CA ALA A 9 -27.55 -26.86 -5.44
C ALA A 9 -26.17 -26.80 -4.73
N THR A 10 -25.36 -27.85 -4.83
CA THR A 10 -24.13 -27.99 -4.03
C THR A 10 -22.85 -27.56 -4.78
N ALA A 11 -22.95 -27.19 -6.06
CA ALA A 11 -21.77 -26.94 -6.91
C ALA A 11 -21.33 -25.47 -7.02
N THR A 12 -21.99 -24.52 -6.35
CA THR A 12 -21.76 -23.07 -6.58
C THR A 12 -21.22 -22.31 -5.36
N VAL A 13 -20.94 -22.98 -4.23
CA VAL A 13 -20.42 -22.33 -3.02
C VAL A 13 -18.95 -22.71 -2.76
N THR A 14 -18.10 -22.45 -3.76
CA THR A 14 -16.67 -22.23 -3.52
C THR A 14 -16.29 -20.92 -4.19
N ALA A 15 -16.97 -19.84 -3.78
CA ALA A 15 -16.59 -18.49 -4.15
C ALA A 15 -15.17 -18.21 -3.63
N THR A 16 -14.24 -18.08 -4.56
CA THR A 16 -12.80 -17.80 -4.37
C THR A 16 -12.56 -16.64 -3.41
N LYS A 17 -12.32 -16.94 -2.13
CA LYS A 17 -11.96 -15.99 -1.07
C LYS A 17 -10.46 -15.67 -1.09
N ASN A 18 -9.86 -15.37 -2.24
CA ASN A 18 -8.39 -15.28 -2.39
C ASN A 18 -7.82 -13.93 -2.88
N SER A 19 -8.63 -12.91 -3.20
CA SER A 19 -8.09 -11.67 -3.78
C SER A 19 -7.38 -10.76 -2.76
N SER A 20 -7.87 -10.69 -1.52
CA SER A 20 -7.30 -9.82 -0.48
C SER A 20 -6.08 -10.45 0.21
N THR A 21 -6.16 -11.73 0.58
CA THR A 21 -5.05 -12.44 1.25
C THR A 21 -3.78 -12.43 0.40
N ASN A 22 -3.91 -12.65 -0.91
CA ASN A 22 -2.78 -12.65 -1.83
C ASN A 22 -2.14 -11.25 -1.96
N ALA A 23 -2.94 -10.18 -1.88
CA ALA A 23 -2.43 -8.81 -1.94
C ALA A 23 -1.65 -8.41 -0.69
N TRP A 24 -2.10 -8.84 0.49
CA TRP A 24 -1.35 -8.62 1.73
C TRP A 24 -0.06 -9.44 1.77
N LEU A 25 -0.09 -10.68 1.25
CA LEU A 25 1.12 -11.49 1.14
C LEU A 25 2.12 -10.87 0.16
N SER A 26 1.67 -10.38 -1.00
CA SER A 26 2.56 -9.67 -1.93
C SER A 26 3.10 -8.38 -1.33
N LEU A 27 2.33 -7.68 -0.48
CA LEU A 27 2.79 -6.49 0.23
C LEU A 27 3.88 -6.81 1.26
N LEU A 28 3.71 -7.88 2.03
CA LEU A 28 4.74 -8.34 2.96
C LEU A 28 6.01 -8.76 2.22
N LEU A 29 5.85 -9.49 1.11
CA LEU A 29 6.97 -9.90 0.26
C LEU A 29 7.69 -8.68 -0.35
N ALA A 30 6.95 -7.66 -0.78
CA ALA A 30 7.51 -6.39 -1.22
C ALA A 30 8.35 -5.74 -0.13
N GLY A 31 7.83 -5.69 1.11
CA GLY A 31 8.58 -5.18 2.26
C GLY A 31 9.88 -5.95 2.52
N VAL A 32 9.88 -7.29 2.42
CA VAL A 32 11.10 -8.10 2.58
C VAL A 32 12.13 -7.78 1.48
N PHE A 33 11.69 -7.67 0.22
CA PHE A 33 12.57 -7.27 -0.87
C PHE A 33 13.12 -5.85 -0.71
N GLU A 34 12.33 -4.95 -0.14
CA GLU A 34 12.76 -3.58 0.16
C GLU A 34 13.89 -3.56 1.19
N ILE A 35 13.82 -4.41 2.21
CA ILE A 35 14.90 -4.54 3.19
C ILE A 35 16.19 -5.03 2.49
N GLY A 36 16.07 -6.03 1.61
CA GLY A 36 17.20 -6.52 0.81
C GLY A 36 17.79 -5.42 -0.09
N TYR A 37 16.95 -4.60 -0.71
CA TYR A 37 17.35 -3.43 -1.48
C TYR A 37 18.10 -2.41 -0.62
N ALA A 38 17.53 -2.02 0.53
CA ALA A 38 18.14 -1.05 1.43
C ALA A 38 19.52 -1.48 1.93
N LEU A 39 19.67 -2.77 2.28
CA LEU A 39 20.97 -3.33 2.65
C LEU A 39 21.92 -3.32 1.44
N ALA A 40 21.49 -3.77 0.27
CA ALA A 40 22.35 -3.80 -0.91
C ALA A 40 22.82 -2.40 -1.33
N VAL A 41 21.98 -1.37 -1.20
CA VAL A 41 22.38 0.03 -1.42
C VAL A 41 23.44 0.45 -0.40
N GLY A 42 23.24 0.14 0.89
CA GLY A 42 24.25 0.39 1.92
C GLY A 42 25.60 -0.25 1.61
N GLY A 43 25.60 -1.52 1.20
CA GLY A 43 26.82 -2.26 0.86
C GLY A 43 27.44 -1.90 -0.49
N SER A 44 26.72 -1.18 -1.36
CA SER A 44 27.25 -0.75 -2.66
C SER A 44 28.24 0.41 -2.58
N GLU A 45 28.40 1.04 -1.40
CA GLU A 45 29.24 2.21 -1.17
C GLU A 45 29.00 3.30 -2.23
N GLY A 46 27.71 3.64 -2.43
CA GLY A 46 27.31 4.61 -3.45
C GLY A 46 27.39 4.07 -4.87
N PHE A 47 27.06 2.79 -5.07
CA PHE A 47 27.10 2.07 -6.33
C PHE A 47 28.49 1.83 -6.94
N THR A 48 29.55 1.99 -6.15
CA THR A 48 30.93 1.74 -6.58
C THR A 48 31.25 0.24 -6.62
N VAL A 49 30.64 -0.56 -5.75
CA VAL A 49 30.82 -2.02 -5.72
C VAL A 49 29.78 -2.71 -6.60
N LEU A 50 30.20 -3.20 -7.78
CA LEU A 50 29.31 -3.71 -8.82
C LEU A 50 28.42 -4.88 -8.37
N THR A 51 28.93 -5.78 -7.53
CA THR A 51 28.17 -6.93 -7.02
C THR A 51 26.97 -6.48 -6.18
N TRP A 52 27.20 -5.60 -5.22
CA TRP A 52 26.14 -5.02 -4.38
C TRP A 52 25.18 -4.13 -5.18
N SER A 53 25.69 -3.37 -6.15
CA SER A 53 24.86 -2.57 -7.07
C SER A 53 23.88 -3.44 -7.87
N LEU A 54 24.34 -4.57 -8.42
CA LEU A 54 23.49 -5.50 -9.16
C LEU A 54 22.41 -6.10 -8.26
N VAL A 55 22.77 -6.51 -7.04
CA VAL A 55 21.83 -7.01 -6.04
C VAL A 55 20.79 -5.93 -5.73
N ALA A 56 21.20 -4.68 -5.50
CA ALA A 56 20.29 -3.57 -5.23
C ALA A 56 19.28 -3.38 -6.37
N VAL A 57 19.73 -3.37 -7.64
CA VAL A 57 18.85 -3.24 -8.79
C VAL A 57 17.83 -4.39 -8.86
N VAL A 58 18.28 -5.63 -8.65
CA VAL A 58 17.38 -6.80 -8.67
C VAL A 58 16.32 -6.70 -7.58
N PHE A 59 16.72 -6.44 -6.34
CA PHE A 59 15.78 -6.31 -5.22
C PHE A 59 14.84 -5.11 -5.39
N PHE A 60 15.32 -4.01 -5.96
CA PHE A 60 14.49 -2.85 -6.28
C PHE A 60 13.38 -3.18 -7.28
N LEU A 61 13.71 -3.91 -8.34
CA LEU A 61 12.69 -4.33 -9.32
C LEU A 61 11.70 -5.33 -8.71
N LEU A 62 12.19 -6.27 -7.89
CA LEU A 62 11.34 -7.25 -7.21
C LEU A 62 10.39 -6.61 -6.21
N THR A 63 10.87 -5.68 -5.39
CA THR A 63 10.02 -4.98 -4.40
C THR A 63 8.97 -4.14 -5.10
N LEU A 64 9.33 -3.38 -6.14
CA LEU A 64 8.34 -2.59 -6.88
C LEU A 64 7.31 -3.45 -7.60
N TYR A 65 7.73 -4.58 -8.17
CA TYR A 65 6.79 -5.51 -8.80
C TYR A 65 5.81 -6.10 -7.77
N ALA A 66 6.29 -6.60 -6.64
CA ALA A 66 5.44 -7.17 -5.59
C ALA A 66 4.51 -6.10 -4.97
N LEU A 67 5.00 -4.87 -4.78
CA LEU A 67 4.21 -3.75 -4.32
C LEU A 67 3.11 -3.42 -5.34
N SER A 68 3.45 -3.33 -6.62
CA SER A 68 2.47 -3.05 -7.68
C SER A 68 1.32 -4.07 -7.68
N LEU A 69 1.60 -5.34 -7.39
CA LEU A 69 0.59 -6.39 -7.29
C LEU A 69 -0.32 -6.19 -6.08
N ALA A 70 0.24 -5.80 -4.93
CA ALA A 70 -0.53 -5.50 -3.73
C ALA A 70 -1.48 -4.30 -3.92
N LEU A 71 -0.99 -3.26 -4.61
CA LEU A 71 -1.73 -2.03 -4.88
C LEU A 71 -2.91 -2.21 -5.85
N ARG A 72 -3.04 -3.37 -6.51
CA ARG A 72 -4.23 -3.69 -7.33
C ARG A 72 -5.47 -3.93 -6.47
N THR A 73 -5.29 -4.27 -5.20
CA THR A 73 -6.37 -4.60 -4.27
C THR A 73 -6.38 -3.66 -3.06
N ILE A 74 -5.21 -3.18 -2.64
CA ILE A 74 -5.04 -2.31 -1.46
C ILE A 74 -4.93 -0.86 -1.92
N ASP A 75 -5.53 0.06 -1.18
CA ASP A 75 -5.38 1.49 -1.41
C ASP A 75 -3.91 1.91 -1.45
N VAL A 76 -3.57 2.75 -2.43
CA VAL A 76 -2.21 3.23 -2.69
C VAL A 76 -1.56 3.80 -1.42
N SER A 77 -2.23 4.71 -0.71
CA SER A 77 -1.70 5.30 0.53
C SER A 77 -1.39 4.24 1.60
N ILE A 78 -2.26 3.23 1.75
CA ILE A 78 -2.11 2.18 2.75
C ILE A 78 -0.94 1.26 2.39
N GLY A 79 -0.85 0.85 1.13
CA GLY A 79 0.22 -0.02 0.64
C GLY A 79 1.60 0.63 0.76
N TYR A 80 1.75 1.88 0.30
CA TYR A 80 3.03 2.61 0.42
C TYR A 80 3.43 2.84 1.88
N ALA A 81 2.49 3.19 2.76
CA ALA A 81 2.80 3.40 4.18
C ALA A 81 3.32 2.11 4.86
N VAL A 82 2.71 0.96 4.56
CA VAL A 82 3.14 -0.33 5.11
C VAL A 82 4.48 -0.77 4.53
N TRP A 83 4.64 -0.67 3.20
CA TRP A 83 5.90 -1.00 2.51
C TRP A 83 7.07 -0.18 3.04
N ALA A 84 6.93 1.16 3.09
CA ALA A 84 7.96 2.05 3.61
C ALA A 84 8.24 1.79 5.10
N GLY A 85 7.22 1.52 5.91
CA GLY A 85 7.38 1.18 7.33
C GLY A 85 8.19 -0.10 7.53
N ILE A 86 7.89 -1.16 6.78
CA ILE A 86 8.65 -2.43 6.84
C ILE A 86 10.10 -2.21 6.41
N GLY A 87 10.32 -1.50 5.29
CA GLY A 87 11.65 -1.18 4.78
C GLY A 87 12.48 -0.40 5.80
N ALA A 88 11.91 0.65 6.40
CA ALA A 88 12.59 1.47 7.40
C ALA A 88 12.97 0.69 8.66
N VAL A 89 12.03 -0.09 9.21
CA VAL A 89 12.29 -0.92 10.40
C VAL A 89 13.35 -1.98 10.09
N GLY A 90 13.21 -2.70 8.98
CA GLY A 90 14.14 -3.75 8.62
C GLY A 90 15.54 -3.23 8.30
N ALA A 91 15.66 -2.10 7.59
CA ALA A 91 16.95 -1.47 7.33
C ALA A 91 17.62 -1.01 8.62
N ALA A 92 16.88 -0.45 9.57
CA ALA A 92 17.44 0.00 10.83
C ALA A 92 17.83 -1.14 11.78
N VAL A 93 17.16 -2.28 11.71
CA VAL A 93 17.51 -3.47 12.51
C VAL A 93 18.65 -4.25 11.87
N LEU A 94 18.59 -4.48 10.55
CA LEU A 94 19.56 -5.33 9.84
C LEU A 94 20.80 -4.58 9.36
N GLY A 95 20.72 -3.29 9.05
CA GLY A 95 21.88 -2.50 8.60
C GLY A 95 23.07 -2.59 9.56
N PRO A 96 22.87 -2.30 10.86
CA PRO A 96 23.91 -2.44 11.88
C PRO A 96 24.50 -3.85 11.99
N LEU A 97 23.71 -4.89 11.73
CA LEU A 97 24.17 -6.28 11.74
C LEU A 97 25.03 -6.64 10.52
N PHE A 98 24.83 -5.96 9.39
CA PHE A 98 25.55 -6.23 8.14
C PHE A 98 26.75 -5.32 7.91
N PHE A 99 26.73 -4.09 8.45
CA PHE A 99 27.76 -3.07 8.22
C PHE A 99 28.67 -2.81 9.42
N ASP A 100 28.59 -3.64 10.46
CA ASP A 100 29.30 -3.47 11.74
C ASP A 100 29.17 -2.05 12.33
N GLU A 101 28.09 -1.35 11.97
CA GLU A 101 27.78 -0.03 12.49
C GLU A 101 27.15 -0.14 13.89
N THR A 102 27.54 0.77 14.78
CA THR A 102 26.89 0.87 16.08
C THR A 102 25.51 1.53 15.96
N LEU A 103 24.48 0.82 16.43
CA LEU A 103 23.20 1.43 16.73
C LEU A 103 23.35 2.33 17.95
N THR A 104 23.53 3.61 17.70
CA THR A 104 23.46 4.61 18.77
C THR A 104 22.01 4.73 19.24
N VAL A 105 21.82 4.95 20.55
CA VAL A 105 20.49 5.20 21.14
C VAL A 105 19.78 6.36 20.42
N ALA A 106 20.55 7.37 19.98
CA ALA A 106 20.05 8.48 19.18
C ALA A 106 19.44 8.04 17.83
N LYS A 107 20.11 7.16 17.06
CA LYS A 107 19.57 6.59 15.80
C LYS A 107 18.23 5.89 16.05
N GLY A 108 18.14 5.12 17.14
CA GLY A 108 16.90 4.43 17.54
C GLY A 108 15.75 5.38 17.87
N VAL A 109 16.02 6.47 18.61
CA VAL A 109 15.00 7.48 18.94
C VAL A 109 14.46 8.16 17.67
N TRP A 110 15.34 8.58 16.76
CA TRP A 110 14.91 9.23 15.52
C TRP A 110 14.17 8.29 14.57
N LEU A 111 14.56 7.01 14.53
CA LEU A 111 13.80 5.99 13.81
C LEU A 111 12.37 5.86 14.37
N ALA A 112 12.22 5.83 15.70
CA ALA A 112 10.91 5.79 16.33
C ALA A 112 10.05 7.02 15.95
N VAL A 113 10.65 8.21 15.89
CA VAL A 113 9.98 9.44 15.42
C VAL A 113 9.49 9.29 13.97
N ILE A 114 10.31 8.74 13.07
CA ILE A 114 9.92 8.50 11.67
C ILE A 114 8.71 7.54 11.61
N ILE A 115 8.78 6.42 12.35
CA ILE A 115 7.69 5.43 12.38
C ILE A 115 6.39 6.06 12.90
N VAL A 116 6.47 6.85 13.97
CA VAL A 116 5.31 7.59 14.51
C VAL A 116 4.76 8.57 13.48
N GLY A 117 5.63 9.29 12.74
CA GLY A 117 5.22 10.18 11.66
C GLY A 117 4.46 9.47 10.55
N VAL A 118 4.92 8.29 10.11
CA VAL A 118 4.23 7.46 9.10
C VAL A 118 2.87 6.99 9.60
N ILE A 119 2.78 6.55 10.86
CA ILE A 119 1.51 6.15 11.48
C ILE A 119 0.54 7.33 11.54
N TRP A 120 1.02 8.51 11.96
CA TRP A 120 0.21 9.71 12.06
C TRP A 120 -0.33 10.17 10.70
N LEU A 121 0.50 10.11 9.65
CA LEU A 121 0.08 10.44 8.29
C LEU A 121 -1.09 9.55 7.83
N LYS A 122 -1.02 8.23 8.11
CA LYS A 122 -2.12 7.29 7.81
C LYS A 122 -3.40 7.61 8.58
N LEU A 123 -3.29 8.13 9.81
CA LEU A 123 -4.45 8.54 10.60
C LEU A 123 -5.05 9.85 10.07
N ALA A 124 -4.23 10.78 9.62
CA ALA A 124 -4.65 12.05 9.03
C ALA A 124 -5.41 11.86 7.71
N ASP A 125 -5.01 10.90 6.87
CA ASP A 125 -5.71 10.62 5.60
C ASP A 125 -7.16 10.11 5.76
N ARG A 126 -7.59 9.74 6.97
CA ARG A 126 -8.99 9.32 7.22
C ARG A 126 -9.99 10.46 7.30
N THR A 127 -9.56 11.73 7.27
CA THR A 127 -10.49 12.86 7.13
C THR A 127 -10.85 13.05 5.67
N LYS A 128 -11.77 12.22 5.15
CA LYS A 128 -12.59 12.60 4.00
C LYS A 128 -13.60 13.64 4.50
N PRO A 129 -13.55 14.92 4.08
CA PRO A 129 -14.65 15.83 4.38
C PRO A 129 -15.90 15.26 3.70
N ALA A 130 -16.94 15.00 4.48
CA ALA A 130 -18.28 14.68 4.01
C ALA A 130 -18.96 15.91 3.34
N ALA A 131 -18.19 16.70 2.58
CA ALA A 131 -18.55 18.01 2.04
C ALA A 131 -18.66 18.04 0.51
N GLU A 132 -18.71 16.87 -0.14
CA GLU A 132 -19.15 16.76 -1.55
C GLU A 132 -20.44 15.93 -1.66
N ALA A 133 -21.23 15.96 -0.59
CA ALA A 133 -22.61 15.46 -0.56
C ALA A 133 -23.65 16.60 -0.64
N VAL A 134 -23.23 17.86 -0.83
CA VAL A 134 -24.16 19.01 -0.93
C VAL A 134 -23.77 19.93 -2.09
N ALA A 135 -24.03 19.46 -3.31
CA ALA A 135 -24.60 20.32 -4.34
C ALA A 135 -25.68 19.48 -5.04
N PRO A 136 -26.96 19.57 -4.64
CA PRO A 136 -28.03 19.02 -5.45
C PRO A 136 -27.98 19.74 -6.80
N ALA A 137 -27.84 18.95 -7.88
CA ALA A 137 -28.07 19.41 -9.24
C ALA A 137 -29.38 20.23 -9.27
N PRO A 138 -29.44 21.35 -10.00
CA PRO A 138 -30.63 22.18 -10.02
C PRO A 138 -31.85 21.33 -10.38
N SER A 139 -32.75 21.16 -9.41
CA SER A 139 -34.01 20.45 -9.59
C SER A 139 -34.75 21.05 -10.78
N ALA A 140 -35.18 20.20 -11.70
CA ALA A 140 -35.82 20.54 -12.98
C ALA A 140 -36.99 21.55 -12.88
N GLY A 141 -37.54 21.81 -11.69
CA GLY A 141 -38.55 22.84 -11.46
C GLY A 141 -38.05 24.29 -11.68
N ARG A 142 -36.76 24.59 -11.48
CA ARG A 142 -36.21 25.95 -11.68
C ARG A 142 -36.03 26.32 -13.16
N LEU A 143 -35.99 25.33 -14.04
CA LEU A 143 -35.89 25.54 -15.49
C LEU A 143 -37.28 25.83 -16.11
N ALA A 144 -38.34 25.25 -15.57
CA ALA A 144 -39.73 25.56 -15.98
C ALA A 144 -40.11 26.99 -15.59
N ASP A 145 -39.80 27.40 -14.35
CA ASP A 145 -40.09 28.76 -13.84
C ASP A 145 -39.38 29.87 -14.66
N ARG A 146 -38.19 29.58 -15.19
CA ARG A 146 -37.49 30.50 -16.12
C ARG A 146 -38.02 30.48 -17.54
N ALA A 147 -38.62 29.39 -18.00
CA ALA A 147 -39.27 29.35 -19.30
C ALA A 147 -40.59 30.12 -19.29
N ASP A 148 -41.28 30.13 -18.15
CA ASP A 148 -42.53 30.87 -17.96
C ASP A 148 -42.27 32.37 -17.74
N ALA A 149 -41.22 32.74 -16.99
CA ALA A 149 -40.83 34.14 -16.79
C ALA A 149 -40.32 34.88 -18.04
N VAL A 150 -39.88 34.15 -19.08
CA VAL A 150 -39.47 34.72 -20.39
C VAL A 150 -40.67 34.86 -21.34
N ARG A 151 -41.82 34.26 -21.00
CA ARG A 151 -43.05 34.29 -21.81
C ARG A 151 -44.11 35.29 -21.32
N ALA A 152 -43.86 35.99 -20.21
CA ALA A 152 -44.68 37.09 -19.70
C ALA A 152 -44.09 38.44 -20.12
#